data_AF-A0A1B0CX49-F1
#
_entry.id   AF-A0A1B0CX49-F1
#
_cell.length_a   1.000
_cell.length_b   1.000
_cell.length_c   1.000
_cell.angle_alpha   90.00
_cell.angle_beta   90.00
_cell.angle_gamma   90.00
#
_symmetry.space_group_name_H-M   'P 1'
#
loop_
_entity.id
_entity.type
_entity.pdbx_description
1 polymer ?
#
loop_
_entity_poly.entity_id
_entity_poly.type
_entity_poly.pdbx_seq_one_letter_code
_entity_poly.pdbx_strand_id
1 'polypeptide(L)'
;MSTGKRLAKRSIIGTRVCAPGTDGLFYSGVIHSVRTPASAQENNNCINLTPNTKYSVRFDQKQDLGRRGLNREFRDTELIGPGFQSVMNVLLRPGQKVFLTFNGRECAGEVITHDNIKDEVNVRIQPLGQERALT
;
A
#
# COMPACT_ATOMS: atom_id res chain seq x y z
N MET A 1 -18.51 24.34 -27.18
CA MET A 1 -18.70 23.11 -26.37
C MET A 1 -18.06 23.34 -25.00
N SER A 2 -18.84 23.34 -23.92
CA SER A 2 -18.32 23.57 -22.57
C SER A 2 -17.55 22.33 -22.11
N THR A 3 -16.24 22.48 -21.91
CA THR A 3 -15.37 21.46 -21.30
C THR A 3 -15.80 21.27 -19.85
N GLY A 4 -16.73 20.34 -19.64
CA GLY A 4 -17.21 19.96 -18.32
C GLY A 4 -16.05 19.50 -17.45
N LYS A 5 -15.59 20.39 -16.56
CA LYS A 5 -14.73 20.04 -15.44
C LYS A 5 -15.45 19.01 -14.59
N ARG A 6 -15.15 17.73 -14.79
CA ARG A 6 -15.49 16.70 -13.82
C ARG A 6 -14.48 16.78 -12.68
N LEU A 7 -14.85 17.45 -11.59
CA LEU A 7 -14.18 17.37 -10.31
C LEU A 7 -15.26 17.12 -9.25
N ALA A 8 -15.25 15.90 -8.68
CA ALA A 8 -16.01 15.41 -7.49
C ALA A 8 -16.41 13.91 -7.57
N LYS A 9 -15.64 13.03 -8.26
CA LYS A 9 -15.97 11.59 -8.39
C LYS A 9 -14.83 10.57 -8.23
N ARG A 10 -13.61 10.97 -7.86
CA ARG A 10 -12.57 10.00 -7.45
C ARG A 10 -12.37 10.10 -5.95
N SER A 11 -13.26 9.46 -5.21
CA SER A 11 -13.02 9.26 -3.79
C SER A 11 -11.74 8.45 -3.62
N ILE A 12 -10.82 8.90 -2.76
CA ILE A 12 -9.64 8.12 -2.36
C ILE A 12 -10.04 6.87 -1.55
N ILE A 13 -11.29 6.83 -1.05
CA ILE A 13 -11.93 5.63 -0.51
C ILE A 13 -12.06 4.57 -1.59
N GLY A 14 -11.65 3.35 -1.27
CA GLY A 14 -11.60 2.21 -2.18
C GLY A 14 -10.24 2.04 -2.88
N THR A 15 -9.36 3.05 -2.82
CA THR A 15 -8.01 2.93 -3.38
C THR A 15 -7.22 1.83 -2.65
N ARG A 16 -6.63 0.92 -3.43
CA ARG A 16 -5.70 -0.11 -2.95
C ARG A 16 -4.36 0.53 -2.61
N VAL A 17 -3.90 0.29 -1.39
CA VAL A 17 -2.62 0.78 -0.88
C VAL A 17 -1.92 -0.29 -0.06
N CYS A 18 -0.62 -0.13 0.14
CA CYS A 18 0.15 -0.86 1.13
C CYS A 18 0.57 0.08 2.26
N ALA A 19 0.43 -0.36 3.50
CA ALA A 19 0.84 0.41 4.67
C ALA A 19 1.87 -0.35 5.52
N PRO A 20 2.82 0.34 6.16
CA PRO A 20 3.86 -0.28 6.97
C PRO A 20 3.32 -0.75 8.31
N GLY A 21 3.66 -1.99 8.67
CA GLY A 21 3.54 -2.53 10.02
C GLY A 21 4.77 -2.22 10.87
N THR A 22 4.65 -2.44 12.18
CA THR A 22 5.74 -2.24 13.15
C THR A 22 6.87 -3.26 13.02
N ASP A 23 6.63 -4.35 12.31
CA ASP A 23 7.61 -5.37 11.91
C ASP A 23 8.45 -4.94 10.68
N GLY A 24 8.15 -3.78 10.09
CA GLY A 24 8.81 -3.28 8.89
C GLY A 24 8.35 -3.95 7.60
N LEU A 25 7.27 -4.74 7.64
CA LEU A 25 6.61 -5.30 6.46
C LEU A 25 5.47 -4.37 6.02
N PHE A 26 5.14 -4.42 4.74
CA PHE A 26 4.04 -3.71 4.12
C PHE A 26 2.84 -4.62 3.91
N TYR A 27 1.66 -4.09 4.21
CA TYR A 27 0.42 -4.84 4.20
C TYR A 27 -0.59 -4.20 3.26
N SER A 28 -1.15 -5.01 2.35
CA SER A 28 -2.15 -4.56 1.40
C SER A 28 -3.51 -4.35 2.05
N GLY A 29 -4.21 -3.31 1.60
CA GLY A 29 -5.56 -3.02 2.02
C GLY A 29 -6.23 -1.99 1.13
N VAL A 30 -7.41 -1.56 1.56
CA VAL A 30 -8.18 -0.50 0.91
C VAL A 30 -8.42 0.65 1.87
N ILE A 31 -8.26 1.88 1.39
CA ILE A 31 -8.65 3.06 2.17
C ILE A 31 -10.17 3.03 2.35
N HIS A 32 -10.64 3.16 3.59
CA HIS A 32 -12.07 3.13 3.92
C HIS A 32 -12.58 4.36 4.67
N SER A 33 -11.66 5.17 5.20
CA SER A 33 -11.97 6.46 5.82
C SER A 33 -10.83 7.45 5.61
N VAL A 34 -11.18 8.75 5.52
CA VAL A 34 -10.24 9.87 5.46
C VAL A 34 -10.64 10.89 6.50
N ARG A 35 -9.67 11.37 7.28
CA ARG A 35 -9.86 12.44 8.24
C ARG A 35 -8.92 13.59 7.87
N THR A 36 -9.49 14.75 7.55
CA THR A 36 -8.73 15.97 7.30
C THR A 36 -9.11 16.99 8.38
N PRO A 37 -8.22 17.35 9.31
CA PRO A 37 -8.52 18.36 10.32
C PRO A 37 -8.66 19.75 9.67
N ALA A 38 -9.61 20.54 10.18
CA ALA A 38 -10.07 21.81 9.58
C ALA A 38 -9.11 23.00 9.72
N SER A 39 -7.86 22.80 10.17
CA SER A 39 -6.92 23.89 10.45
C SER A 39 -6.09 24.36 9.25
N ALA A 40 -6.29 23.78 8.06
CA ALA A 40 -5.70 24.31 6.83
C ALA A 40 -6.68 25.30 6.20
N GLN A 41 -6.30 26.58 6.19
CA GLN A 41 -6.97 27.62 5.39
C GLN A 41 -7.27 27.07 3.99
N GLU A 42 -8.47 27.39 3.48
CA GLU A 42 -9.05 26.93 2.21
C GLU A 42 -8.11 27.14 1.01
N ASN A 43 -7.13 26.25 0.85
CA ASN A 43 -6.35 26.21 -0.37
C ASN A 43 -7.17 25.41 -1.39
N ASN A 44 -7.84 26.12 -2.30
CA ASN A 44 -8.64 25.60 -3.41
C ASN A 44 -7.83 24.74 -4.42
N ASN A 45 -6.62 24.31 -4.07
CA ASN A 45 -5.80 23.45 -4.90
C ASN A 45 -6.15 21.98 -4.62
N CYS A 46 -6.98 21.41 -5.48
CA CYS A 46 -7.56 20.05 -5.40
C CYS A 46 -6.56 18.88 -5.44
N ILE A 47 -5.26 19.13 -5.24
CA ILE A 47 -4.19 18.14 -5.30
C ILE A 47 -3.29 18.20 -4.06
N ASN A 48 -3.33 19.28 -3.28
CA ASN A 48 -2.56 19.38 -2.05
C ASN A 48 -3.40 18.85 -0.89
N LEU A 49 -3.30 17.53 -0.72
CA LEU A 49 -3.70 16.87 0.51
C LEU A 49 -3.09 17.64 1.68
N THR A 50 -3.92 18.10 2.62
CA THR A 50 -3.39 18.85 3.76
C THR A 50 -2.36 17.95 4.48
N PRO A 51 -1.22 18.48 4.97
CA PRO A 51 -0.17 17.66 5.59
C PRO A 51 -0.65 16.87 6.83
N ASN A 52 -1.83 17.21 7.34
CA ASN A 52 -2.47 16.55 8.47
C ASN A 52 -3.60 15.60 8.07
N THR A 53 -3.84 15.37 6.77
CA THR A 53 -4.80 14.36 6.34
C THR A 53 -4.32 12.97 6.76
N LYS A 54 -5.26 12.21 7.33
CA LYS A 54 -5.07 10.88 7.86
C LYS A 54 -5.98 9.88 7.17
N TYR A 55 -5.45 8.70 6.93
CA TYR A 55 -6.13 7.63 6.21
C TYR A 55 -6.27 6.40 7.07
N SER A 56 -7.47 5.81 7.08
CA SER A 56 -7.69 4.52 7.71
C SER A 56 -7.77 3.44 6.63
N VAL A 57 -6.98 2.39 6.78
CA VAL A 57 -6.87 1.29 5.82
C VAL A 57 -7.54 0.04 6.39
N ARG A 58 -8.41 -0.60 5.60
CA ARG A 58 -8.94 -1.92 5.87
C ARG A 58 -8.06 -2.95 5.16
N PHE A 59 -7.25 -3.67 5.94
CA PHE A 59 -6.29 -4.64 5.44
C PHE A 59 -6.94 -5.94 4.98
N ASP A 60 -6.31 -6.59 3.99
CA ASP A 60 -6.74 -7.89 3.47
C ASP A 60 -6.57 -8.99 4.53
N GLN A 61 -5.41 -9.00 5.20
CA GLN A 61 -5.15 -9.89 6.33
C GLN A 61 -5.69 -9.26 7.62
N LYS A 62 -6.68 -9.91 8.23
CA LYS A 62 -7.34 -9.40 9.45
C LYS A 62 -6.70 -9.89 10.76
N GLN A 63 -5.80 -10.87 10.68
CA GLN A 63 -5.13 -11.43 11.85
C GLN A 63 -4.02 -10.49 12.35
N ASP A 64 -3.88 -10.39 13.67
CA ASP A 64 -2.78 -9.68 14.34
C ASP A 64 -2.60 -8.19 13.98
N LEU A 65 -3.64 -7.51 13.48
CA LEU A 65 -3.56 -6.08 13.13
C LEU A 65 -3.06 -5.21 14.28
N GLY A 66 -3.46 -5.51 15.52
CA GLY A 66 -2.98 -4.80 16.71
C GLY A 66 -1.50 -5.05 16.99
N ARG A 67 -1.04 -6.31 16.93
CA ARG A 67 0.36 -6.66 17.15
C ARG A 67 1.29 -6.10 16.07
N ARG A 68 0.78 -5.95 14.85
CA ARG A 68 1.50 -5.38 13.70
C ARG A 68 1.41 -3.86 13.62
N GLY A 69 0.73 -3.20 14.56
CA GLY A 69 0.57 -1.74 14.59
C GLY A 69 -0.24 -1.18 13.42
N LEU A 70 -1.13 -2.00 12.83
CA LEU A 70 -1.94 -1.65 11.68
C LEU A 70 -3.30 -1.03 12.07
N ASN A 71 -3.71 -1.13 13.33
CA ASN A 71 -4.92 -0.48 13.88
C ASN A 71 -4.69 1.02 14.17
N ARG A 72 -4.24 1.78 13.17
CA ARG A 72 -4.01 3.22 13.28
C ARG A 72 -4.33 3.94 11.97
N GLU A 73 -4.27 5.26 12.01
CA GLU A 73 -4.35 6.09 10.81
C GLU A 73 -2.94 6.40 10.26
N PHE A 74 -2.84 6.47 8.94
CA PHE A 74 -1.58 6.67 8.20
C PHE A 74 -1.57 8.04 7.50
N ARG A 75 -0.38 8.61 7.31
CA ARG A 75 -0.15 9.75 6.41
C ARG A 75 -0.03 9.27 4.96
N ASP A 76 -0.17 10.20 4.03
CA ASP A 76 0.12 9.95 2.62
C ASP A 76 1.57 9.49 2.38
N THR A 77 2.53 10.04 3.14
CA THR A 77 3.94 9.67 3.08
C THR A 77 4.23 8.25 3.59
N GLU A 78 3.29 7.63 4.29
CA GLU A 78 3.43 6.26 4.81
C GLU A 78 2.82 5.21 3.87
N LEU A 79 1.90 5.62 3.00
CA LEU A 79 1.18 4.71 2.12
C LEU A 79 1.90 4.56 0.78
N ILE A 80 1.86 3.35 0.22
CA ILE A 80 2.32 3.06 -1.14
C ILE A 80 1.11 2.75 -2.00
N GLY A 81 1.02 3.36 -3.18
CA GLY A 81 -0.07 3.12 -4.14
C GLY A 81 -0.42 4.34 -4.98
N PRO A 82 -1.46 4.25 -5.83
CA PRO A 82 -1.87 5.34 -6.69
C PRO A 82 -2.24 6.60 -5.90
N GLY A 83 -1.52 7.70 -6.14
CA GLY A 83 -1.70 8.96 -5.41
C GLY A 83 -0.95 9.05 -4.07
N PHE A 84 -0.07 8.08 -3.79
CA PHE A 84 0.76 7.99 -2.60
C PHE A 84 2.23 7.73 -2.98
N GLN A 85 3.04 7.21 -2.05
CA GLN A 85 4.43 6.86 -2.33
C GLN A 85 4.54 5.75 -3.37
N SER A 86 5.68 5.74 -4.08
CA SER A 86 6.04 4.68 -5.02
C SER A 86 6.75 3.53 -4.32
N VAL A 87 6.55 2.30 -4.83
CA VAL A 87 7.29 1.11 -4.37
C VAL A 87 8.79 1.20 -4.65
N MET A 88 9.19 2.02 -5.63
CA MET A 88 10.60 2.17 -6.04
C MET A 88 11.53 2.64 -4.92
N ASN A 89 11.01 3.30 -3.88
CA ASN A 89 11.81 3.83 -2.76
C ASN A 89 11.70 2.95 -1.50
N VAL A 90 11.39 1.66 -1.67
CA VAL A 90 11.07 0.77 -0.55
C VAL A 90 12.10 -0.34 -0.44
N LEU A 91 12.74 -0.41 0.74
CA LEU A 91 13.58 -1.55 1.09
C LEU A 91 12.70 -2.71 1.58
N LEU A 92 12.39 -3.64 0.67
CA LEU A 92 11.70 -4.89 1.01
C LEU A 92 12.51 -5.72 2.01
N ARG A 93 11.83 -6.22 3.06
CA ARG A 93 12.44 -7.09 4.07
C ARG A 93 12.18 -8.57 3.76
N PRO A 94 13.05 -9.49 4.25
CA PRO A 94 12.76 -10.91 4.24
C PRO A 94 11.40 -11.21 4.89
N GLY A 95 10.62 -12.11 4.28
CA GLY A 95 9.24 -12.42 4.70
C GLY A 95 8.16 -11.51 4.11
N GLN A 96 8.54 -10.45 3.39
CA GLN A 96 7.58 -9.58 2.73
C GLN A 96 6.80 -10.35 1.64
N LYS A 97 5.48 -10.38 1.77
CA LYS A 97 4.61 -10.87 0.70
C LYS A 97 4.61 -9.89 -0.46
N VAL A 98 4.85 -10.38 -1.66
CA VAL A 98 4.85 -9.61 -2.91
C VAL A 98 4.00 -10.30 -3.96
N PHE A 99 3.55 -9.53 -4.94
CA PHE A 99 2.89 -10.04 -6.14
C PHE A 99 3.71 -9.60 -7.34
N LEU A 100 4.04 -10.53 -8.22
CA LEU A 100 4.91 -10.29 -9.37
C LEU A 100 4.42 -11.10 -10.57
N THR A 101 4.77 -10.63 -11.76
CA THR A 101 4.46 -11.36 -12.99
C THR A 101 5.58 -12.37 -13.28
N PHE A 102 5.24 -13.65 -13.30
CA PHE A 102 6.14 -14.75 -13.68
C PHE A 102 5.47 -15.57 -14.78
N ASN A 103 6.17 -15.78 -15.91
CA ASN A 103 5.64 -16.50 -17.09
C ASN A 103 4.26 -15.98 -17.57
N GLY A 104 4.08 -14.66 -17.60
CA GLY A 104 2.85 -14.01 -18.05
C GLY A 104 1.66 -14.13 -17.09
N ARG A 105 1.87 -14.62 -15.86
CA ARG A 105 0.83 -14.72 -14.83
C ARG A 105 1.26 -14.00 -13.56
N GLU A 106 0.31 -13.37 -12.88
CA GLU A 106 0.56 -12.87 -11.53
C GLU A 106 0.71 -14.04 -10.56
N CYS A 107 1.78 -14.00 -9.77
CA CYS A 107 2.08 -14.97 -8.74
C CYS A 107 2.36 -14.25 -7.42
N ALA A 108 1.91 -14.84 -6.32
CA ALA A 108 2.36 -14.43 -5.00
C ALA A 108 3.74 -15.02 -4.71
N GLY A 109 4.55 -14.28 -3.98
CA GLY A 109 5.84 -14.72 -3.50
C GLY A 109 6.21 -14.09 -2.17
N GLU A 110 7.32 -14.56 -1.62
CA GLU A 110 7.89 -14.08 -0.38
C GLU A 110 9.33 -13.62 -0.64
N VAL A 111 9.66 -12.41 -0.21
CA VAL A 111 11.02 -11.87 -0.32
C VAL A 111 11.96 -12.67 0.58
N ILE A 112 13.07 -13.13 0.02
CA ILE A 112 14.15 -13.80 0.74
C ILE A 112 15.25 -12.80 1.09
N THR A 113 15.68 -12.02 0.09
CA THR A 113 16.67 -10.95 0.27
C THR A 113 16.42 -9.80 -0.71
N HIS A 114 16.92 -8.62 -0.37
CA HIS A 114 16.93 -7.44 -1.22
C HIS A 114 18.32 -6.78 -1.13
N ASP A 115 19.06 -6.78 -2.24
CA ASP A 115 20.30 -6.02 -2.40
C ASP A 115 19.96 -4.60 -2.88
N ASN A 116 20.08 -3.62 -2.00
CA ASN A 116 19.70 -2.24 -2.27
C ASN A 116 20.72 -1.46 -3.13
N ILE A 117 21.93 -1.98 -3.29
CA ILE A 117 22.95 -1.35 -4.14
C ILE A 117 22.69 -1.74 -5.59
N LYS A 118 22.33 -3.00 -5.82
CA LYS A 118 22.01 -3.52 -7.16
C LYS A 118 20.54 -3.38 -7.56
N ASP A 119 19.67 -3.06 -6.60
CA ASP A 119 18.21 -3.08 -6.75
C ASP A 119 17.70 -4.47 -7.20
N GLU A 120 18.26 -5.52 -6.60
CA GLU A 120 17.92 -6.91 -6.90
C GLU A 120 17.16 -7.53 -5.73
N VAL A 121 15.99 -8.11 -6.03
CA VAL A 121 15.14 -8.78 -5.03
C VAL A 121 15.03 -10.26 -5.35
N ASN A 122 15.49 -11.10 -4.43
CA ASN A 122 15.28 -12.54 -4.51
C ASN A 122 13.94 -12.89 -3.87
N VAL A 123 13.04 -13.48 -4.67
CA VAL A 123 11.69 -13.85 -4.23
C VAL A 123 11.49 -15.35 -4.39
N ARG A 124 11.02 -16.00 -3.33
CA ARG A 124 10.50 -17.37 -3.41
C ARG A 124 9.06 -17.31 -3.87
N ILE A 125 8.82 -17.68 -5.11
CA ILE A 125 7.48 -17.84 -5.66
C ILE A 125 6.93 -19.24 -5.34
N GLN A 126 5.62 -19.32 -5.14
CA GLN A 126 4.93 -20.60 -5.02
C GLN A 126 3.92 -20.69 -6.17
N PRO A 127 4.24 -21.40 -7.26
CA PRO A 127 3.35 -21.49 -8.41
C PRO A 127 1.99 -22.09 -8.01
N LEU A 128 0.92 -21.52 -8.55
CA LEU A 128 -0.44 -22.05 -8.37
C LEU A 128 -0.49 -23.52 -8.82
N GLY A 129 -0.86 -24.42 -7.90
CA GLY A 129 -0.90 -25.88 -8.14
C GLY A 129 0.29 -26.66 -7.59
N GLN A 130 1.29 -26.00 -6.98
CA GLN A 130 2.43 -26.65 -6.29
C GLN A 130 2.49 -26.32 -4.79
N GLU A 131 1.35 -26.00 -4.17
CA GLU A 131 1.28 -25.85 -2.72
C GLU A 131 1.66 -27.18 -2.06
N ARG A 132 2.82 -27.23 -1.41
CA ARG A 132 3.20 -28.40 -0.61
C ARG A 132 2.19 -28.49 0.53
N ALA A 133 1.50 -29.62 0.63
CA ALA A 133 0.79 -29.98 1.84
C ALA A 133 1.80 -29.93 2.99
N LEU A 134 1.53 -29.11 4.00
CA LEU A 134 2.31 -29.10 5.24
C LEU A 134 2.20 -30.53 5.81
N THR A 135 3.32 -31.26 5.80
CA THR A 135 3.45 -32.59 6.42
C THR A 135 4.12 -32.43 7.77
#